data_AF-A0A653CL89-F1
#
_entry.id   AF-A0A653CL89-F1
#
_cell.length_a   1.000
_cell.length_b   1.000
_cell.length_c   1.000
_cell.angle_alpha   90.00
_cell.angle_beta   90.00
_cell.angle_gamma   90.00
#
_symmetry.space_group_name_H-M   'P 1'
#
loop_
_entity.id
_entity.type
_entity.pdbx_description
1 polymer ?
#
loop_
_entity_poly.entity_id
_entity_poly.type
_entity_poly.pdbx_seq_one_letter_code
_entity_poly.pdbx_strand_id
1 'polypeptide(L)' 'MALALKACERIRLYPFLLNLRFSSQAASNRKGLVLGVYTNKNEDGVELTPAAECYNEITQGKLVDQIKLSASPASS' A
#
# COMPACT_ATOMS: atom_id res chain seq x y z
N MET A 1 -16.99 -39.51 43.53
CA MET A 1 -17.86 -38.69 44.39
C MET A 1 -18.45 -37.58 43.54
N ALA A 2 -19.78 -37.47 43.55
CA ALA A 2 -20.55 -36.54 42.74
C ALA A 2 -20.58 -35.15 43.38
N LEU A 3 -20.55 -34.09 42.57
CA LEU A 3 -21.13 -32.79 42.94
C LEU A 3 -21.92 -32.22 41.77
N ALA A 4 -23.22 -32.50 41.86
CA ALA A 4 -24.40 -31.78 41.38
C ALA A 4 -24.21 -30.59 40.41
N LEU A 5 -24.66 -30.79 39.18
CA LEU A 5 -25.11 -29.74 38.26
C LEU A 5 -26.37 -29.07 38.83
N LYS A 6 -26.22 -27.87 39.39
CA LYS A 6 -27.35 -26.98 39.68
C LYS A 6 -27.77 -26.30 38.39
N ALA A 7 -28.96 -26.66 37.92
CA ALA A 7 -29.69 -25.99 36.87
C ALA A 7 -29.74 -24.48 37.14
N CYS A 8 -29.21 -23.69 36.21
CA CYS A 8 -29.52 -22.27 36.10
C CYS A 8 -30.30 -22.08 34.81
N GLU A 9 -31.52 -21.56 34.96
CA GLU A 9 -32.54 -21.45 33.95
C GLU A 9 -32.09 -20.66 32.72
N ARG A 10 -32.48 -21.16 31.55
CA ARG A 10 -32.74 -20.41 30.30
C ARG A 10 -32.01 -19.06 30.16
N ILE A 11 -30.72 -19.12 29.86
CA ILE A 11 -30.06 -18.00 29.18
C ILE A 11 -30.63 -17.98 27.76
N ARG A 12 -31.60 -17.09 27.53
CA ARG A 12 -32.08 -16.74 26.19
C ARG A 12 -30.88 -16.11 25.47
N LEU A 13 -30.08 -16.94 24.80
CA LEU A 13 -28.97 -16.54 23.95
C LEU A 13 -29.53 -15.68 22.82
N TYR A 14 -29.56 -14.38 23.04
CA TYR A 14 -29.58 -13.43 21.94
C TYR A 14 -28.24 -13.57 21.22
N PRO A 15 -28.20 -13.85 19.90
CA PRO A 15 -26.99 -13.60 19.15
C PRO A 15 -26.93 -12.08 18.98
N PHE A 16 -26.40 -11.36 19.98
CA PHE A 16 -25.97 -9.99 19.76
C PHE A 16 -24.81 -10.12 18.79
N LEU A 17 -25.10 -9.83 17.52
CA LEU A 17 -24.21 -9.95 16.37
C LEU A 17 -22.97 -9.11 16.62
N LEU A 18 -21.98 -9.73 17.27
CA LEU A 18 -20.67 -9.17 17.51
C LEU A 18 -19.91 -9.24 16.17
N ASN A 19 -20.26 -8.33 15.25
CA ASN A 19 -19.48 -8.04 14.06
C ASN A 19 -18.19 -7.34 14.51
N LEU A 20 -17.27 -8.10 15.09
CA LEU A 20 -15.88 -7.75 15.23
C LEU A 20 -15.29 -7.65 13.82
N ARG A 21 -15.44 -6.49 13.19
CA ARG A 21 -14.63 -6.12 12.05
C ARG A 21 -13.21 -5.97 12.57
N PHE A 22 -12.43 -7.05 12.52
CA PHE A 22 -10.98 -6.95 12.56
C PHE A 22 -10.55 -6.14 11.33
N SER A 23 -10.51 -4.82 11.47
CA SER A 23 -9.76 -4.00 10.55
C SER A 23 -8.30 -4.28 10.85
N SER A 24 -7.73 -5.26 10.13
CA SER A 24 -6.29 -5.39 10.04
C SER A 24 -5.79 -4.15 9.29
N GLN A 25 -5.63 -3.05 10.02
CA GLN A 25 -4.75 -1.99 9.56
C GLN A 25 -3.34 -2.57 9.65
N ALA A 26 -2.99 -3.40 8.66
CA ALA A 26 -1.62 -3.82 8.42
C ALA A 26 -0.84 -2.52 8.36
N ALA A 27 0.00 -2.28 9.37
CA ALA A 27 0.88 -1.13 9.41
C ALA A 27 1.58 -1.09 8.06
N SER A 28 1.17 -0.15 7.22
CA SER A 28 1.64 -0.08 5.85
C SER A 28 3.12 0.23 5.97
N ASN A 29 3.99 -0.74 5.65
CA ASN A 29 5.44 -0.58 5.64
C ASN A 29 5.85 0.34 4.48
N ARG A 30 5.32 1.57 4.49
CA ARG A 30 5.61 2.61 3.51
C ARG A 30 6.97 3.17 3.87
N LYS A 31 7.97 2.73 3.12
CA LYS A 31 9.29 3.37 3.10
C LYS A 31 9.29 4.34 1.93
N GLY A 32 9.73 5.57 2.16
CA GLY A 32 9.99 6.52 1.09
C GLY A 32 11.28 6.16 0.37
N LEU A 33 11.32 6.37 -0.95
CA LEU A 33 12.51 6.19 -1.77
C LEU A 33 12.76 7.49 -2.53
N VAL A 34 14.00 7.96 -2.52
CA VAL A 34 14.44 9.14 -3.27
C VAL A 34 15.42 8.69 -4.34
N LEU A 35 15.15 9.07 -5.60
CA LEU A 35 15.96 8.73 -6.76
C LEU A 35 16.38 10.03 -7.45
N GLY A 36 17.67 10.14 -7.75
CA GLY A 36 18.21 11.27 -8.52
C GLY A 36 18.07 11.02 -10.02
N VAL A 37 17.80 12.09 -10.77
CA VAL A 37 17.72 12.09 -12.23
C VAL A 37 18.40 13.33 -12.79
N TYR A 38 18.91 13.24 -14.01
CA TYR A 38 19.51 14.35 -14.73
C TYR A 38 18.61 14.82 -15.87
N THR A 39 18.64 16.12 -16.14
CA THR A 39 18.00 16.68 -17.34
C THR A 39 18.92 16.49 -18.53
N ASN A 40 18.41 15.91 -19.61
CA ASN A 40 19.15 15.92 -20.85
C ASN A 40 18.99 17.29 -21.54
N LYS A 41 20.09 17.91 -21.96
CA LYS A 41 20.07 19.25 -22.58
C LYS A 41 19.61 19.25 -24.03
N ASN A 42 19.66 18.09 -24.70
CA ASN A 42 19.43 17.98 -26.14
C ASN A 42 18.18 17.16 -26.47
N GLU A 43 17.59 16.50 -25.47
CA GLU A 43 16.46 15.61 -25.59
C GLU A 43 15.41 16.04 -24.57
N ASP A 44 14.13 16.13 -24.95
CA ASP A 44 13.01 16.30 -24.01
C ASP A 44 12.83 15.01 -23.18
N GLY A 45 13.81 14.76 -22.32
CA GLY A 45 14.04 13.47 -21.70
C GLY A 45 14.84 13.59 -20.42
N VAL A 46 14.70 12.55 -19.59
CA VAL A 46 15.33 12.47 -18.28
C VAL A 46 16.31 11.31 -18.31
N GLU A 47 17.55 11.56 -17.90
CA GLU A 47 18.58 10.54 -17.77
C GLU A 47 18.57 10.01 -16.33
N LEU A 48 18.41 8.69 -16.19
CA LEU A 48 18.34 8.05 -14.88
C LEU A 48 19.74 7.83 -14.31
N THR A 49 19.89 8.02 -13.00
CA THR A 49 21.08 7.51 -12.31
C THR A 49 21.07 5.97 -12.30
N PRO A 50 22.22 5.29 -12.12
CA PRO A 50 22.26 3.83 -12.10
C PRO A 50 21.29 3.18 -11.09
N ALA A 51 21.08 3.83 -9.95
CA ALA A 51 20.11 3.38 -8.95
C ALA A 51 18.65 3.56 -9.41
N ALA A 52 18.35 4.65 -10.12
CA ALA A 52 17.02 4.91 -10.66
C ALA A 52 16.71 4.00 -11.86
N GLU A 53 17.72 3.65 -12.66
CA GLU A 53 17.59 2.68 -13.76
C GLU A 53 17.25 1.28 -13.23
N CYS A 54 17.98 0.80 -12.22
CA CYS A 54 17.65 -0.46 -11.56
C CYS A 54 16.21 -0.47 -11.01
N TYR A 55 15.77 0.64 -10.42
CA TYR A 55 14.38 0.75 -9.94
C TYR A 55 13.36 0.78 -11.10
N ASN A 56 13.70 1.43 -12.21
CA ASN A 56 12.89 1.44 -13.42
C ASN A 56 12.72 0.03 -14.01
N GLU A 57 13.77 -0.79 -13.99
CA GLU A 57 13.71 -2.21 -14.40
C GLU A 57 12.77 -3.02 -13.50
N ILE A 58 12.89 -2.88 -12.17
CA ILE A 58 12.01 -3.53 -11.19
C ILE A 58 10.54 -3.15 -11.44
N THR A 59 10.30 -1.91 -11.84
CA THR A 59 8.96 -1.38 -12.12
C THR A 59 8.53 -1.53 -13.58
N GLN A 60 9.31 -2.22 -14.41
CA GLN A 60 9.03 -2.49 -15.82
C GLN A 60 8.79 -1.22 -16.65
N GLY A 61 9.60 -0.18 -16.45
CA GLY A 61 9.51 1.06 -17.21
C GLY A 61 8.53 2.10 -16.65
N LYS A 62 7.70 1.73 -15.67
CA LYS A 62 6.65 2.61 -15.13
C LYS A 62 7.18 3.89 -14.49
N LEU A 63 8.40 3.86 -13.94
CA LEU A 63 9.04 5.06 -13.37
C LEU A 63 9.17 6.16 -14.42
N VAL A 64 9.71 5.82 -15.61
CA VAL A 64 9.93 6.78 -16.70
C VAL A 64 8.59 7.26 -17.27
N ASP A 65 7.61 6.37 -17.42
CA ASP A 65 6.29 6.74 -17.91
C ASP A 65 5.60 7.76 -17.01
N GLN A 66 5.69 7.56 -15.69
CA GLN A 66 5.13 8.51 -14.71
C GLN A 66 5.85 9.85 -14.73
N ILE A 67 7.17 9.85 -14.87
CA ILE A 67 7.96 11.09 -14.98
C ILE A 67 7.53 11.87 -16.23
N LYS A 68 7.41 11.21 -17.39
CA LYS A 68 6.96 11.84 -18.65
C LYS A 68 5.54 12.41 -18.55
N LEU A 69 4.62 11.67 -17.93
CA LEU A 69 3.24 12.13 -17.73
C LEU A 69 3.16 13.35 -16.81
N SER A 70 4.01 13.40 -15.77
CA SER A 70 4.06 14.53 -14.84
C SER A 70 4.76 15.77 -15.40
N ALA A 71 5.60 15.61 -16.42
CA ALA A 71 6.35 16.69 -17.04
C ALA A 71 5.54 17.46 -18.09
N SER A 72 4.36 16.98 -18.49
CA SER A 72 3.45 17.73 -19.37
C SER A 72 2.76 18.85 -18.57
N PRO A 73 3.04 20.14 -18.80
CA PRO A 73 2.14 21.17 -18.31
C PRO A 73 0.80 20.96 -19.02
N ALA A 74 -0.29 20.94 -18.26
CA ALA A 74 -1.62 21.00 -18.83
C ALA A 74 -1.66 22.16 -19.84
N SER A 75 -1.61 21.83 -21.13
CA SER A 75 -1.86 22.78 -22.22
C SER A 75 -3.34 23.11 -22.18
N SER A 76 -3.64 24.34 -21.71
CA SER A 76 -4.73 25.24 -22.11
C SER A 76 -6.03 24.63 -22.64
#